data_AF-A0A6I4UNQ8-F1
#
_entry.id   AF-A0A6I4UNQ8-F1
#
_cell.length_a   1.000
_cell.length_b   1.000
_cell.length_c   1.000
_cell.angle_alpha   90.00
_cell.angle_beta   90.00
_cell.angle_gamma   90.00
#
_symmetry.space_group_name_H-M   'P 1'
#
loop_
_entity.id
_entity.type
_entity.pdbx_description
1 polymer ?
#
loop_
_entity_poly.entity_id
_entity_poly.type
_entity_poly.pdbx_seq_one_letter_code
_entity_poly.pdbx_strand_id
1 'polypeptide(L)'
;MRSLIVLAAAPLAMLAACADSTPVDEVEPEPMAVDEVPVTIDLPEIPANSLTTIDYPGVYSRDGRTRLRLNADKTYELIRPDGTSVTGAYSELPDGSRIRLEDFDGGPAWFSVGNGAIYRLPSESTPFGEITAEGEYKREPDRPTASVSPSPTASPTASPAAAPTPAEPVEAPAE
;
A
#
# COMPACT_ATOMS: atom_id res chain seq x y z
N MET A 1 23.36 22.63 21.29
CA MET A 1 24.31 23.21 20.32
C MET A 1 23.49 24.02 19.34
N ARG A 2 23.71 25.35 19.28
CA ARG A 2 22.98 26.30 18.43
C ARG A 2 23.72 26.37 17.08
N SER A 3 23.11 25.88 16.01
CA SER A 3 23.63 26.07 14.65
C SER A 3 22.91 27.23 13.96
N LEU A 4 23.72 28.19 13.51
CA LEU A 4 23.32 29.36 12.72
C LEU A 4 22.89 28.95 11.30
N ILE A 5 21.81 29.53 10.82
CA ILE A 5 21.37 29.47 9.41
C ILE A 5 21.86 30.75 8.72
N VAL A 6 22.65 30.61 7.65
CA VAL A 6 23.06 31.72 6.78
C VAL A 6 22.13 31.72 5.55
N LEU A 7 21.44 32.85 5.36
CA LEU A 7 20.51 33.13 4.28
C LEU A 7 21.28 33.82 3.14
N ALA A 8 21.28 33.26 1.93
CA ALA A 8 21.84 33.89 0.73
C ALA A 8 20.71 34.32 -0.20
N ALA A 9 20.54 35.63 -0.37
CA ALA A 9 19.61 36.24 -1.32
C ALA A 9 20.29 36.34 -2.71
N ALA A 10 19.62 35.83 -3.74
CA ALA A 10 20.06 35.97 -5.13
C ALA A 10 19.50 37.26 -5.76
N PRO A 11 20.26 37.92 -6.67
CA PRO A 11 19.90 39.21 -7.25
C PRO A 11 18.88 39.10 -8.39
N LEU A 12 17.92 40.01 -8.40
CA LEU A 12 16.97 40.27 -9.48
C LEU A 12 17.71 40.92 -10.66
N ALA A 13 17.88 40.19 -11.76
CA ALA A 13 18.33 40.76 -13.03
C ALA A 13 17.14 41.38 -13.76
N MET A 14 17.08 42.71 -13.78
CA MET A 14 16.23 43.52 -14.65
C MET A 14 16.78 43.47 -16.08
N LEU A 15 16.09 42.76 -16.98
CA LEU A 15 16.31 42.85 -18.42
C LEU A 15 15.40 43.94 -19.00
N ALA A 16 15.95 45.14 -19.15
CA ALA A 16 15.44 46.15 -20.07
C ALA A 16 16.21 46.02 -21.39
N ALA A 17 15.55 45.56 -22.45
CA ALA A 17 16.03 45.66 -23.83
C ALA A 17 14.85 45.98 -24.75
N CYS A 18 14.83 47.22 -25.26
CA CYS A 18 14.02 47.67 -26.38
C CYS A 18 14.34 46.86 -27.64
N ALA A 19 13.32 46.51 -28.42
CA ALA A 19 13.43 46.46 -29.86
C ALA A 19 12.07 46.81 -30.47
N ASP A 20 12.05 47.97 -31.13
CA ASP A 20 11.01 48.50 -31.99
C ASP A 20 10.65 47.46 -33.05
N SER A 21 9.37 47.07 -33.13
CA SER A 21 8.84 46.27 -34.23
C SER A 21 7.40 46.69 -34.49
N THR A 22 7.21 47.21 -35.70
CA THR A 22 5.95 47.55 -36.36
C THR A 22 4.83 46.56 -36.06
N PRO A 23 3.57 47.01 -35.83
CA PRO A 23 2.44 46.11 -35.71
C PRO A 23 2.20 45.44 -37.07
N VAL A 24 2.70 44.22 -37.22
CA VAL A 24 2.11 43.26 -38.14
C VAL A 24 0.73 42.95 -37.58
N ASP A 25 -0.27 43.05 -38.44
CA ASP A 25 -1.64 42.58 -38.18
C ASP A 25 -1.54 41.09 -37.85
N GLU A 26 -1.35 40.81 -36.57
CA GLU A 26 -1.26 39.47 -36.02
C GLU A 26 -2.69 38.95 -36.04
N VAL A 27 -3.00 38.17 -37.07
CA VAL A 27 -4.24 37.40 -37.14
C VAL A 27 -4.23 36.52 -35.90
N GLU A 28 -4.97 36.96 -34.88
CA GLU A 28 -5.21 36.21 -33.65
C GLU A 28 -5.71 34.84 -34.09
N PRO A 29 -4.92 33.76 -33.92
CA PRO A 29 -5.44 32.44 -34.20
C PRO A 29 -6.59 32.25 -33.23
N GLU A 30 -7.82 32.20 -33.75
CA GLU A 30 -8.98 31.86 -32.95
C GLU A 30 -8.59 30.62 -32.14
N PRO A 31 -8.72 30.65 -30.79
CA PRO A 31 -8.41 29.49 -29.99
C PRO A 31 -9.29 28.37 -30.51
N MET A 32 -8.68 27.39 -31.19
CA MET A 32 -9.39 26.17 -31.53
C MET A 32 -9.95 25.67 -30.21
N ALA A 33 -11.27 25.62 -30.10
CA ALA A 33 -11.95 25.03 -28.97
C ALA A 33 -11.39 23.61 -28.86
N VAL A 34 -10.52 23.42 -27.87
CA VAL A 34 -10.16 22.09 -27.44
C VAL A 34 -11.44 21.59 -26.82
N ASP A 35 -12.20 20.80 -27.58
CA ASP A 35 -13.24 19.94 -27.02
C ASP A 35 -12.54 19.08 -25.98
N GLU A 36 -12.51 19.55 -24.73
CA GLU A 36 -12.14 18.77 -23.56
C GLU A 36 -13.20 17.69 -23.44
N VAL A 37 -13.01 16.61 -24.20
CA VAL A 37 -13.81 15.40 -24.03
C VAL A 37 -13.56 14.97 -22.59
N PRO A 38 -14.56 14.99 -21.70
CA PRO A 38 -14.35 14.58 -20.33
C PRO A 38 -13.93 13.12 -20.36
N VAL A 39 -12.66 12.84 -20.07
CA VAL A 39 -12.17 11.49 -19.85
C VAL A 39 -12.83 11.02 -18.57
N THR A 40 -14.00 10.39 -18.72
CA THR A 40 -14.72 9.78 -17.61
C THR A 40 -13.92 8.53 -17.27
N ILE A 41 -13.10 8.60 -16.24
CA ILE A 41 -12.46 7.42 -15.69
C ILE A 41 -13.58 6.62 -15.02
N ASP A 42 -13.89 5.46 -15.59
CA ASP A 42 -14.87 4.51 -15.06
C ASP A 42 -14.25 3.87 -13.79
N LEU A 43 -14.36 4.58 -12.67
CA LEU A 43 -14.05 4.02 -11.36
C LEU A 43 -15.23 3.14 -10.92
N PRO A 44 -14.97 1.95 -10.37
CA PRO A 44 -16.04 1.09 -9.90
C PRO A 44 -16.79 1.77 -8.75
N GLU A 45 -18.10 1.69 -8.80
CA GLU A 45 -18.98 2.22 -7.77
C GLU A 45 -18.74 1.46 -6.46
N ILE A 46 -18.54 2.20 -5.38
CA ILE A 46 -18.32 1.63 -4.05
C ILE A 46 -19.69 1.42 -3.40
N PRO A 47 -20.10 0.17 -3.14
CA PRO A 47 -21.39 -0.07 -2.53
C PRO A 47 -21.45 0.50 -1.11
N ALA A 48 -22.65 0.87 -0.69
CA ALA A 48 -22.90 1.14 0.72
C ALA A 48 -22.72 -0.15 1.52
N ASN A 49 -22.09 -0.07 2.70
CA ASN A 49 -21.83 -1.20 3.59
C ASN A 49 -20.92 -2.29 2.96
N SER A 50 -19.92 -1.89 2.17
CA SER A 50 -18.96 -2.80 1.53
C SER A 50 -18.34 -3.82 2.48
N LEU A 51 -18.07 -3.43 3.73
CA LEU A 51 -17.38 -4.28 4.71
C LEU A 51 -18.20 -5.51 5.12
N THR A 52 -19.52 -5.46 4.94
CA THR A 52 -20.42 -6.58 5.27
C THR A 52 -20.88 -7.34 4.04
N THR A 53 -20.73 -6.76 2.86
CA THR A 53 -21.24 -7.30 1.59
C THR A 53 -20.14 -7.88 0.72
N ILE A 54 -18.88 -7.50 0.94
CA ILE A 54 -17.72 -7.92 0.15
C ILE A 54 -16.75 -8.68 1.06
N ASP A 55 -16.29 -9.85 0.60
CA ASP A 55 -15.13 -10.52 1.18
C ASP A 55 -13.84 -9.78 0.78
N TYR A 56 -13.42 -8.85 1.63
CA TYR A 56 -12.28 -7.96 1.41
C TYR A 56 -10.96 -8.38 2.09
N PRO A 57 -10.89 -9.33 3.04
CA PRO A 57 -9.59 -9.90 3.42
C PRO A 57 -8.90 -10.49 2.18
N GLY A 58 -7.59 -10.29 2.07
CA GLY A 58 -6.82 -10.72 0.91
C GLY A 58 -5.55 -9.92 0.66
N VAL A 59 -4.91 -10.20 -0.47
CA VAL A 59 -3.69 -9.54 -0.89
C VAL A 59 -4.02 -8.56 -2.01
N TYR A 60 -3.53 -7.33 -1.87
CA TYR A 60 -3.73 -6.25 -2.81
C TYR A 60 -2.40 -5.71 -3.29
N SER A 61 -2.32 -5.34 -4.56
CA SER A 61 -1.11 -4.80 -5.18
C SER A 61 -1.37 -3.43 -5.78
N ARG A 62 -0.42 -2.52 -5.57
CA ARG A 62 -0.32 -1.24 -6.27
C ARG A 62 0.96 -1.21 -7.08
N ASP A 63 0.81 -0.90 -8.37
CA ASP A 63 1.89 -0.84 -9.35
C ASP A 63 2.75 -2.11 -9.48
N GLY A 64 2.27 -3.25 -8.96
CA GLY A 64 3.02 -4.51 -8.89
C GLY A 64 4.21 -4.49 -7.93
N ARG A 65 4.39 -3.42 -7.14
CA ARG A 65 5.56 -3.20 -6.28
C ARG A 65 5.21 -3.08 -4.81
N THR A 66 4.12 -2.36 -4.51
CA THR A 66 3.60 -2.27 -3.15
C THR A 66 2.54 -3.34 -2.98
N ARG A 67 2.64 -4.13 -1.92
CA ARG A 67 1.68 -5.19 -1.60
C ARG A 67 1.11 -4.97 -0.21
N LEU A 68 -0.20 -4.97 -0.09
CA LEU A 68 -0.92 -4.86 1.17
C LEU A 68 -1.76 -6.12 1.38
N ARG A 69 -1.47 -6.87 2.44
CA ARG A 69 -2.29 -8.00 2.89
C ARG A 69 -3.19 -7.54 4.02
N LEU A 70 -4.49 -7.70 3.87
CA LEU A 70 -5.50 -7.51 4.92
C LEU A 70 -5.93 -8.88 5.43
N ASN A 71 -5.75 -9.13 6.72
CA ASN A 71 -6.14 -10.39 7.35
C ASN A 71 -7.54 -10.28 7.97
N ALA A 72 -8.21 -11.41 8.15
CA ALA A 72 -9.54 -11.49 8.76
C ALA A 72 -9.54 -11.11 10.26
N ASP A 73 -8.39 -11.22 10.93
CA ASP A 73 -8.18 -10.89 12.35
C ASP A 73 -7.93 -9.39 12.61
N LYS A 74 -8.21 -8.54 11.63
CA LYS A 74 -7.99 -7.08 11.69
C LYS A 74 -6.52 -6.64 11.77
N THR A 75 -5.60 -7.50 11.34
CA THR A 75 -4.20 -7.14 11.11
C THR A 75 -3.89 -6.93 9.63
N TYR A 76 -2.83 -6.18 9.33
CA TYR A 76 -2.32 -6.05 7.98
C TYR A 76 -0.80 -6.24 7.90
N GLU A 77 -0.33 -6.52 6.70
CA GLU A 77 1.08 -6.49 6.33
C GLU A 77 1.26 -5.66 5.06
N LEU A 78 2.11 -4.64 5.11
CA LEU A 78 2.50 -3.80 3.98
C LEU A 78 3.94 -4.13 3.58
N ILE A 79 4.12 -4.60 2.34
CA ILE A 79 5.41 -4.76 1.69
C ILE A 79 5.60 -3.58 0.74
N ARG A 80 6.66 -2.81 1.00
CA ARG A 80 7.03 -1.64 0.22
C ARG A 80 7.85 -1.99 -1.02
N PRO A 81 8.03 -1.06 -1.97
CA PRO A 81 8.85 -1.27 -3.16
C PRO A 81 10.32 -1.63 -2.89
N ASP A 82 10.86 -1.26 -1.72
CA ASP A 82 12.21 -1.59 -1.27
C ASP A 82 12.31 -2.99 -0.64
N GLY A 83 11.19 -3.71 -0.53
CA GLY A 83 11.10 -5.02 0.11
C GLY A 83 10.90 -4.98 1.63
N THR A 84 10.88 -3.79 2.24
CA THR A 84 10.61 -3.65 3.68
C THR A 84 9.17 -4.05 3.99
N SER A 85 8.99 -4.88 5.01
CA SER A 85 7.66 -5.27 5.52
C SER A 85 7.33 -4.56 6.82
N VAL A 86 6.09 -4.08 6.94
CA VAL A 86 5.51 -3.50 8.16
C VAL A 86 4.21 -4.21 8.47
N THR A 87 3.98 -4.49 9.75
CA THR A 87 2.73 -5.08 10.23
C THR A 87 2.02 -4.11 11.16
N GLY A 88 0.69 -4.19 11.20
CA GLY A 88 -0.11 -3.33 12.06
C GLY A 88 -1.54 -3.85 12.19
N ALA A 89 -2.36 -3.05 12.87
CA ALA A 89 -3.80 -3.29 13.00
C ALA A 89 -4.58 -2.28 12.15
N TYR A 90 -5.78 -2.69 11.73
CA TYR A 90 -6.73 -1.80 11.10
C TYR A 90 -8.09 -1.87 11.79
N SER A 91 -8.84 -0.77 11.74
CA SER A 91 -10.20 -0.68 12.24
C SER A 91 -11.17 -0.40 11.11
N GLU A 92 -12.38 -0.92 11.23
CA GLU A 92 -13.50 -0.56 10.36
C GLU A 92 -14.11 0.76 10.84
N LEU A 93 -14.55 1.60 9.90
CA LEU A 93 -15.24 2.84 10.21
C LEU A 93 -16.75 2.62 10.35
N PRO A 94 -17.46 3.50 11.10
CA PRO A 94 -18.90 3.37 11.31
C PRO A 94 -19.74 3.47 10.04
N ASP A 95 -19.17 3.95 8.92
CA ASP A 95 -19.84 4.05 7.64
C ASP A 95 -20.02 2.70 6.92
N GLY A 96 -19.39 1.64 7.43
CA GLY A 96 -19.52 0.29 6.89
C GLY A 96 -18.82 0.08 5.53
N SER A 97 -18.07 1.05 5.01
CA SER A 97 -17.37 0.95 3.72
C SER A 97 -15.89 1.32 3.77
N ARG A 98 -15.41 1.90 4.88
CA ARG A 98 -14.01 2.33 5.03
C ARG A 98 -13.28 1.59 6.15
N ILE A 99 -11.97 1.45 5.95
CA ILE A 99 -11.04 0.99 6.98
C ILE A 99 -9.96 2.04 7.24
N ARG A 100 -9.45 2.07 8.46
CA ARG A 100 -8.31 2.88 8.89
C ARG A 100 -7.18 1.97 9.33
N LEU A 101 -6.02 2.12 8.71
CA LEU A 101 -4.77 1.47 9.11
C LEU A 101 -4.01 2.45 10.01
N GLU A 102 -3.59 2.02 11.21
CA GLU A 102 -3.01 2.93 12.21
C GLU A 102 -1.59 3.41 11.87
N ASP A 103 -0.76 2.54 11.26
CA ASP A 103 0.66 2.80 11.00
C ASP A 103 1.05 2.48 9.54
N PHE A 104 0.34 3.11 8.61
CA PHE A 104 0.59 3.01 7.19
C PHE A 104 1.59 4.08 6.74
N ASP A 105 2.83 3.67 6.45
CA ASP A 105 3.93 4.59 6.08
C ASP A 105 4.20 5.68 7.13
N GLY A 106 4.14 5.31 8.40
CA GLY A 106 4.47 6.18 9.54
C GLY A 106 3.31 7.05 10.02
N GLY A 107 2.08 6.76 9.59
CA GLY A 107 0.88 7.43 10.09
C GLY A 107 -0.41 6.73 9.69
N PRO A 108 -1.57 7.26 10.12
CA PRO A 108 -2.84 6.67 9.76
C PRO A 108 -3.13 6.81 8.26
N ALA A 109 -3.75 5.80 7.67
CA ALA A 109 -4.28 5.86 6.31
C ALA A 109 -5.69 5.29 6.25
N TRP A 110 -6.52 5.89 5.40
CA TRP A 110 -7.90 5.47 5.20
C TRP A 110 -8.05 4.83 3.83
N PHE A 111 -8.86 3.79 3.76
CA PHE A 111 -9.15 3.08 2.52
C PHE A 111 -10.64 2.84 2.40
N SER A 112 -11.15 2.96 1.18
CA SER A 112 -12.49 2.50 0.84
C SER A 112 -12.44 1.11 0.20
N VAL A 113 -13.39 0.25 0.56
CA VAL A 113 -13.46 -1.13 0.08
C VAL A 113 -14.40 -1.24 -1.10
N GLY A 114 -13.89 -1.67 -2.25
CA GLY A 114 -14.64 -1.94 -3.47
C GLY A 114 -14.58 -3.41 -3.88
N ASN A 115 -15.31 -3.76 -4.94
CA ASN A 115 -15.29 -5.13 -5.45
C ASN A 115 -13.96 -5.39 -6.19
N GLY A 116 -13.12 -6.25 -5.62
CA GLY A 116 -11.83 -6.62 -6.21
C GLY A 116 -10.73 -5.56 -6.10
N ALA A 117 -10.95 -4.45 -5.39
CA ALA A 117 -9.96 -3.41 -5.14
C ALA A 117 -10.24 -2.66 -3.84
N ILE A 118 -9.21 -2.01 -3.30
CA ILE A 118 -9.36 -1.00 -2.25
C ILE A 118 -8.71 0.31 -2.71
N TYR A 119 -9.23 1.42 -2.23
CA TYR A 119 -8.82 2.74 -2.69
C TYR A 119 -8.33 3.59 -1.53
N ARG A 120 -7.06 4.00 -1.56
CA ARG A 120 -6.50 4.90 -0.55
C ARG A 120 -7.16 6.27 -0.64
N LEU A 121 -7.64 6.76 0.49
CA LEU A 121 -8.27 8.06 0.62
C LEU A 121 -7.26 9.09 1.18
N PRO A 122 -7.31 10.35 0.73
CA PRO A 122 -6.54 11.44 1.33
C PRO A 122 -6.89 11.69 2.80
N SER A 123 -8.15 11.47 3.20
CA SER A 123 -8.64 11.70 4.55
C SER A 123 -9.83 10.80 4.89
N GLU A 124 -10.16 10.73 6.17
CA GLU A 124 -11.36 10.03 6.67
C GLU A 124 -12.66 10.52 6.02
N SER A 125 -12.76 11.82 5.73
CA SER A 125 -14.00 12.46 5.26
C SER A 125 -14.08 12.57 3.74
N THR A 126 -13.12 12.03 2.99
CA THR A 126 -13.09 12.14 1.53
C THR A 126 -14.38 11.55 0.94
N PRO A 127 -15.13 12.28 0.10
CA PRO A 127 -16.31 11.74 -0.58
C PRO A 127 -15.95 10.57 -1.49
N PHE A 128 -16.84 9.58 -1.63
CA PHE A 128 -16.57 8.43 -2.51
C PHE A 128 -16.40 8.83 -3.99
N GLY A 129 -17.02 9.93 -4.43
CA GLY A 129 -16.86 10.48 -5.78
C GLY A 129 -15.51 11.16 -6.04
N GLU A 130 -14.70 11.36 -5.01
CA GLU A 130 -13.34 11.94 -5.13
C GLU A 130 -12.24 10.87 -5.07
N ILE A 131 -12.62 9.58 -5.14
CA ILE A 131 -11.66 8.49 -5.25
C ILE A 131 -10.95 8.57 -6.60
N THR A 132 -9.62 8.46 -6.59
CA THR A 132 -8.80 8.48 -7.79
C THR A 132 -8.19 7.11 -8.06
N ALA A 133 -7.96 6.80 -9.34
CA ALA A 133 -7.29 5.56 -9.76
C ALA A 133 -5.84 5.49 -9.24
N GLU A 134 -5.21 6.62 -8.94
CA GLU A 134 -3.86 6.67 -8.39
C GLU A 134 -3.77 5.97 -7.03
N GLY A 135 -4.85 6.01 -6.23
CA GLY A 135 -4.94 5.38 -4.92
C GLY A 135 -5.36 3.91 -4.97
N GLU A 136 -5.54 3.32 -6.15
CA GLU A 136 -6.06 1.96 -6.31
C GLU A 136 -5.03 0.89 -5.92
N TYR A 137 -5.49 -0.06 -5.11
CA TYR A 137 -4.82 -1.33 -4.88
C TYR A 137 -5.73 -2.44 -5.39
N LYS A 138 -5.27 -3.18 -6.40
CA LYS A 138 -6.03 -4.26 -7.03
C LYS A 138 -5.85 -5.55 -6.26
N ARG A 139 -6.92 -6.29 -6.02
CA ARG A 139 -6.84 -7.61 -5.40
C ARG A 139 -6.01 -8.52 -6.31
N GLU A 140 -4.97 -9.13 -5.76
CA GLU A 140 -4.25 -10.17 -6.47
C GLU A 140 -5.20 -11.37 -6.60
N PRO A 141 -5.23 -12.05 -7.77
CA PRO A 141 -5.96 -13.30 -7.86
C PRO A 141 -5.36 -14.26 -6.82
N ASP A 142 -6.21 -15.06 -6.17
CA ASP A 142 -5.79 -16.16 -5.31
C ASP A 142 -4.95 -17.15 -6.14
N ARG A 143 -3.66 -16.84 -6.25
CA ARG A 143 -2.68 -17.82 -6.68
C ARG A 143 -2.55 -18.74 -5.48
N PRO A 144 -2.70 -20.07 -5.63
CA PRO A 144 -2.34 -20.98 -4.56
C PRO A 144 -0.92 -20.60 -4.18
N THR A 145 -0.75 -20.15 -2.94
CA THR A 145 0.56 -19.81 -2.40
C THR A 145 1.41 -21.04 -2.64
N ALA A 146 2.30 -20.98 -3.64
CA ALA A 146 3.35 -21.96 -3.76
C ALA A 146 4.06 -21.86 -2.42
N SER A 147 3.82 -22.86 -1.57
CA SER A 147 4.45 -22.97 -0.26
C SER A 147 5.91 -22.71 -0.52
N VAL A 148 6.41 -21.60 0.01
CA VAL A 148 7.84 -21.43 0.17
C VAL A 148 8.17 -22.46 1.24
N SER A 149 8.34 -23.72 0.81
CA SER A 149 9.01 -24.73 1.62
C SER A 149 10.30 -24.05 2.05
N PRO A 150 10.55 -23.83 3.36
CA PRO A 150 11.90 -23.50 3.75
C PRO A 150 12.72 -24.71 3.27
N SER A 151 13.60 -24.51 2.29
CA SER A 151 14.62 -25.53 1.98
C SER A 151 15.34 -25.82 3.30
N PRO A 152 15.24 -27.03 3.87
CA PRO A 152 16.25 -27.43 4.82
C PRO A 152 17.53 -27.57 4.00
N THR A 153 18.45 -26.62 4.17
CA THR A 153 19.84 -26.78 3.75
C THR A 153 20.31 -28.15 4.22
N ALA A 154 20.84 -28.92 3.27
CA ALA A 154 21.15 -30.33 3.38
C ALA A 154 22.03 -30.71 4.59
N SER A 155 21.80 -31.95 5.02
CA SER A 155 22.44 -32.76 6.05
C SER A 155 23.98 -32.85 5.99
N PRO A 156 24.60 -33.49 7.00
CA PRO A 156 25.39 -34.66 6.62
C PRO A 156 25.04 -35.94 7.40
N THR A 157 25.06 -37.02 6.63
CA THR A 157 25.03 -38.44 6.98
C THR A 157 26.13 -38.87 7.97
N ALA A 158 25.75 -39.68 8.98
CA ALA A 158 26.46 -40.84 9.58
C ALA A 158 25.87 -41.06 11.00
N SER A 159 25.58 -42.25 11.54
CA SER A 159 25.91 -43.65 11.27
C SER A 159 24.96 -44.51 12.15
N PRO A 160 24.57 -45.74 11.76
CA PRO A 160 23.68 -46.59 12.56
C PRO A 160 24.47 -47.47 13.54
N ALA A 161 24.02 -47.59 14.79
CA ALA A 161 24.41 -48.72 15.65
C ALA A 161 23.47 -48.89 16.86
N ALA A 162 22.67 -49.95 16.78
CA ALA A 162 22.31 -50.87 17.87
C ALA A 162 21.65 -50.33 19.16
N ALA A 163 20.33 -50.53 19.26
CA ALA A 163 19.73 -51.11 20.48
C ALA A 163 20.21 -52.58 20.61
N PRO A 164 20.19 -53.26 21.78
CA PRO A 164 19.21 -53.11 22.85
C PRO A 164 19.78 -53.23 24.29
N THR A 165 18.95 -53.04 25.32
CA THR A 165 18.72 -54.02 26.42
C THR A 165 17.66 -53.47 27.39
N PRO A 166 16.64 -54.26 27.77
CA PRO A 166 15.63 -53.91 28.78
C PRO A 166 15.99 -54.42 30.19
N ALA A 167 15.32 -53.80 31.18
CA ALA A 167 15.06 -54.21 32.56
C ALA A 167 16.20 -54.11 33.58
N GLU A 168 15.95 -53.41 34.70
CA GLU A 168 15.70 -54.03 36.01
C GLU A 168 15.24 -53.00 37.07
N PRO A 169 14.72 -53.42 38.25
CA PRO A 169 13.58 -52.80 38.92
C PRO A 169 13.96 -52.10 40.23
N VAL A 170 12.95 -51.41 40.76
CA VAL A 170 12.62 -51.20 42.20
C VAL A 170 13.72 -51.53 43.22
N GLU A 171 14.23 -50.50 43.90
CA GLU A 171 14.63 -50.63 45.30
C GLU A 171 14.43 -49.30 46.05
N ALA A 172 13.46 -49.29 46.96
CA ALA A 172 13.45 -48.42 48.14
C ALA A 172 14.33 -49.09 49.21
N PRO A 173 14.85 -48.38 50.23
CA PRO A 173 14.06 -48.26 51.46
C PRO A 173 14.34 -47.03 52.35
N ALA A 174 13.45 -46.88 53.35
CA ALA A 174 13.63 -46.46 54.76
C ALA A 174 14.48 -45.21 55.07
N GLU A 175 14.07 -44.28 55.94
CA GLU A 175 13.27 -44.39 57.17
C GLU A 175 12.70 -43.00 57.53
#